data_AF-A0A8T1WLD2-F1
#
_entry.id   AF-A0A8T1WLD2-F1
#
_cell.length_a   1.000
_cell.length_b   1.000
_cell.length_c   1.000
_cell.angle_alpha   90.00
_cell.angle_beta   90.00
_cell.angle_gamma   90.00
#
_symmetry.space_group_name_H-M   'P 1'
#
loop_
_entity.id
_entity.type
_entity.pdbx_description
1 polymer ?
#
loop_
_entity_poly.entity_id
_entity_poly.type
_entity_poly.pdbx_seq_one_letter_code
_entity_poly.pdbx_strand_id
1 'polypeptide(L)'
;MALRRLLLLLVTALGMRMGLPQSLRNAAVPPRLQPPSSVRPQMRELCSNFVIICDFAAENCTPEVDKTQSSVENPSSSDEKPKCVESFNLFYQHHNTLSSCIRELPAYSSEKTHALVFLELYSAWQQQHACQLFHATEAKAASECSGLNAHRPWRHTTWPLYCHEVFTTYNSTRHQLDELCARTSHSETFWEGFVDYIGSKTCKHYYDMVRQARERGCGEKDKALNGPECREMFRWYVANKEVVETDCYELKASKPFYRGFYTWKKQQK
;
A
#
# COMPACT_ATOMS: atom_id res chain seq x y z
N MET A 1 -13.23 16.73 -8.58
CA MET A 1 -12.46 16.88 -9.84
C MET A 1 -10.94 16.64 -9.71
N ALA A 2 -10.30 16.85 -8.55
CA ALA A 2 -8.93 16.33 -8.30
C ALA A 2 -8.89 14.79 -8.16
N LEU A 3 -9.99 14.19 -7.69
CA LEU A 3 -10.23 12.74 -7.58
C LEU A 3 -10.18 11.98 -8.92
N ARG A 4 -10.48 12.65 -10.04
CA ARG A 4 -10.37 12.10 -11.41
C ARG A 4 -8.91 12.05 -11.91
N ARG A 5 -7.99 12.77 -11.23
CA ARG A 5 -6.54 12.84 -11.54
C ARG A 5 -5.73 11.76 -10.81
N LEU A 6 -6.20 11.25 -9.67
CA LEU A 6 -5.67 10.03 -9.02
C LEU A 6 -5.91 8.78 -9.91
N LEU A 7 -7.03 8.76 -10.64
CA LEU A 7 -7.41 7.69 -11.57
C LEU A 7 -6.54 7.57 -12.84
N LEU A 8 -5.76 8.59 -13.20
CA LEU A 8 -4.85 8.58 -14.37
C LEU A 8 -3.39 8.32 -13.98
N LEU A 9 -3.02 8.58 -12.72
CA LEU A 9 -1.62 8.66 -12.31
C LEU A 9 -0.97 7.33 -11.93
N LEU A 10 -1.71 6.22 -11.98
CA LEU A 10 -1.09 4.89 -11.99
C LEU A 10 -1.48 4.05 -13.21
N VAL A 11 -2.07 4.65 -14.25
CA VAL A 11 -1.99 4.07 -15.60
C VAL A 11 -0.52 4.12 -16.10
N THR A 12 0.34 4.94 -15.48
CA THR A 12 1.71 5.23 -15.93
C THR A 12 2.86 4.89 -14.96
N ALA A 13 2.65 4.74 -13.64
CA ALA A 13 3.78 4.63 -12.70
C ALA A 13 4.27 3.21 -12.36
N LEU A 14 3.60 2.13 -12.79
CA LEU A 14 4.06 0.74 -12.55
C LEU A 14 4.20 -0.12 -13.82
N GLY A 15 4.56 0.53 -14.92
CA GLY A 15 5.50 -0.04 -15.89
C GLY A 15 6.88 -0.36 -15.30
N MET A 16 7.00 -0.61 -13.98
CA MET A 16 8.21 -1.16 -13.33
C MET A 16 8.34 -2.64 -13.67
N ARG A 17 8.59 -2.92 -14.95
CA ARG A 17 9.68 -3.84 -15.25
C ARG A 17 10.92 -3.18 -14.67
N MET A 18 11.37 -3.67 -13.52
CA MET A 18 12.76 -3.55 -13.12
C MET A 18 13.62 -3.92 -14.33
N GLY A 19 14.28 -2.92 -14.89
CA GLY A 19 15.15 -3.09 -16.04
C GLY A 19 16.28 -4.05 -15.67
N LEU A 20 16.27 -5.24 -16.26
CA LEU A 20 17.51 -5.96 -16.49
C LEU A 20 18.34 -5.15 -17.52
N PRO A 21 19.65 -4.99 -17.34
CA PRO A 21 20.47 -4.13 -18.18
C PRO A 21 20.50 -4.67 -19.62
N GLN A 22 20.08 -3.83 -20.55
CA GLN A 22 20.31 -3.99 -21.98
C GLN A 22 21.81 -4.00 -22.24
N SER A 23 22.31 -5.11 -22.77
CA SER A 23 23.59 -5.14 -23.45
C SER A 23 23.44 -5.73 -24.85
N LEU A 24 24.05 -5.00 -25.79
CA LEU A 24 24.42 -5.32 -27.16
C LEU A 24 23.40 -5.07 -28.29
N ARG A 25 23.65 -3.92 -28.92
CA ARG A 25 23.24 -3.45 -30.24
C ARG A 25 23.65 -4.39 -31.38
N ASN A 26 22.93 -4.16 -32.49
CA ASN A 26 23.26 -4.41 -33.90
C ASN A 26 22.80 -5.75 -34.50
N ALA A 27 21.57 -5.74 -35.01
CA ALA A 27 21.19 -6.54 -36.18
C ALA A 27 20.25 -5.73 -37.08
N ALA A 28 20.48 -5.85 -38.38
CA ALA A 28 19.94 -5.00 -39.45
C ALA A 28 18.40 -4.92 -39.50
N VAL A 29 17.89 -3.76 -39.94
CA VAL A 29 16.46 -3.49 -40.18
C VAL A 29 15.96 -4.40 -41.33
N PRO A 30 15.03 -5.34 -41.10
CA PRO A 30 14.37 -6.06 -42.18
C PRO A 30 13.25 -5.19 -42.80
N PRO A 31 12.88 -5.45 -44.07
CA PRO A 31 11.87 -4.65 -44.76
C PRO A 31 10.51 -4.73 -44.06
N ARG A 32 9.80 -3.59 -43.99
CA ARG A 32 8.43 -3.50 -43.46
C ARG A 32 7.50 -4.47 -44.20
N LEU A 33 7.11 -5.54 -43.53
CA LEU A 33 5.95 -6.34 -43.89
C LEU A 33 4.68 -5.53 -43.62
N GLN A 34 3.78 -5.47 -44.61
CA GLN A 34 2.45 -4.90 -44.42
C GLN A 34 1.72 -5.64 -43.28
N PRO A 35 0.97 -4.94 -42.41
CA PRO A 35 0.22 -5.60 -41.34
C PRO A 35 -0.85 -6.51 -41.95
N PRO A 36 -1.02 -7.76 -41.45
CA PRO A 36 -2.02 -8.67 -41.97
C PRO A 36 -3.43 -8.08 -41.78
N SER A 37 -4.25 -8.19 -42.81
CA SER A 37 -5.64 -7.71 -42.90
C SER A 37 -6.64 -8.39 -41.94
N SER A 38 -6.18 -9.23 -41.01
CA SER A 38 -6.98 -10.08 -40.12
C SER A 38 -7.07 -9.61 -38.65
N VAL A 39 -6.49 -8.45 -38.31
CA VAL A 39 -6.44 -7.96 -36.92
C VAL A 39 -7.80 -7.45 -36.42
N ARG A 40 -8.64 -6.93 -37.31
CA ARG A 40 -9.93 -6.32 -36.97
C ARG A 40 -10.99 -7.31 -36.44
N PRO A 41 -11.18 -8.49 -37.06
CA PRO A 41 -12.12 -9.49 -36.57
C PRO A 41 -11.75 -10.05 -35.19
N GLN A 42 -10.46 -10.33 -34.96
CA GLN A 42 -9.96 -10.86 -33.69
C GLN A 42 -10.11 -9.85 -32.55
N MET A 43 -9.88 -8.56 -32.82
CA MET A 43 -10.11 -7.50 -31.83
C MET A 43 -11.59 -7.38 -31.46
N ARG A 44 -12.49 -7.48 -32.45
CA ARG A 44 -13.93 -7.41 -32.19
C ARG A 44 -14.41 -8.57 -31.31
N GLU A 45 -13.97 -9.79 -31.60
CA GLU A 45 -14.30 -10.97 -30.80
C GLU A 45 -13.78 -10.84 -29.36
N LEU A 46 -12.54 -10.38 -29.20
CA LEU A 46 -11.95 -10.12 -27.88
C LEU A 46 -12.73 -9.05 -27.09
N CYS A 47 -13.15 -7.96 -27.75
CA CYS A 47 -13.95 -6.93 -27.10
C CYS A 47 -15.35 -7.43 -26.72
N SER A 48 -16.01 -8.23 -27.57
CA SER A 48 -17.31 -8.84 -27.25
C SER A 48 -17.21 -9.80 -26.06
N ASN A 49 -16.17 -10.64 -26.00
CA ASN A 49 -15.95 -11.51 -24.84
C ASN A 49 -15.67 -10.71 -23.57
N PHE A 50 -14.95 -9.58 -23.69
CA PHE A 50 -14.67 -8.72 -22.55
C PHE A 50 -15.91 -7.99 -22.02
N VAL A 51 -16.90 -7.67 -22.87
CA VAL A 51 -18.19 -7.13 -22.42
C VAL A 51 -18.90 -8.12 -21.48
N ILE A 52 -18.90 -9.42 -21.80
CA ILE A 52 -19.48 -10.46 -20.93
C ILE A 52 -18.80 -10.47 -19.55
N ILE A 53 -17.49 -10.26 -19.51
CA ILE A 53 -16.71 -10.18 -18.25
C ILE A 53 -17.09 -8.90 -17.48
N CYS A 54 -17.29 -7.79 -18.17
CA CYS A 54 -17.75 -6.53 -17.56
C CYS A 54 -19.13 -6.69 -16.93
N ASP A 55 -20.06 -7.34 -17.66
CA ASP A 55 -21.42 -7.61 -17.19
C ASP A 55 -21.39 -8.50 -15.94
N PHE A 56 -20.65 -9.61 -15.99
CA PHE A 56 -20.49 -10.51 -14.84
C PHE A 56 -19.97 -9.76 -13.61
N ALA A 57 -18.92 -8.94 -13.77
CA ALA A 57 -18.34 -8.24 -12.63
C ALA A 57 -19.26 -7.15 -12.07
N ALA A 58 -19.96 -6.42 -12.94
CA ALA A 58 -20.90 -5.39 -12.53
C ALA A 58 -22.06 -5.98 -11.70
N GLU A 59 -22.51 -7.18 -12.05
CA GLU A 59 -23.62 -7.86 -11.38
C GLU A 59 -23.21 -8.60 -10.09
N ASN A 60 -21.99 -9.16 -10.05
CA ASN A 60 -21.62 -10.14 -9.02
C ASN A 60 -20.43 -9.73 -8.14
N CYS A 61 -19.65 -8.69 -8.51
CA CYS A 61 -18.42 -8.34 -7.81
C CYS A 61 -18.52 -7.08 -6.93
N THR A 62 -19.72 -6.52 -6.74
CA THR A 62 -19.92 -5.41 -5.82
C THR A 62 -19.72 -5.86 -4.37
N PRO A 63 -18.93 -5.12 -3.56
CA PRO A 63 -18.82 -5.41 -2.13
C PRO A 63 -20.19 -5.22 -1.47
N GLU A 64 -20.64 -6.18 -0.66
CA GLU A 64 -21.85 -6.06 0.14
C GLU A 64 -21.72 -4.89 1.12
N VAL A 65 -22.18 -3.71 0.73
CA VAL A 65 -22.41 -2.59 1.65
C VAL A 65 -23.83 -2.73 2.16
N ASP A 66 -23.97 -3.25 3.38
CA ASP A 66 -25.20 -3.27 4.18
C ASP A 66 -26.48 -3.84 3.51
N LYS A 67 -26.54 -5.17 3.35
CA LYS A 67 -27.85 -5.87 3.38
C LYS A 67 -28.24 -6.23 4.81
N THR A 68 -28.42 -5.21 5.64
CA THR A 68 -29.17 -5.40 6.89
C THR A 68 -30.65 -5.47 6.52
N GLN A 69 -31.23 -6.66 6.66
CA GLN A 69 -32.66 -7.00 6.53
C GLN A 69 -33.25 -7.00 5.11
N SER A 70 -33.23 -8.17 4.44
CA SER A 70 -34.48 -8.87 4.09
C SER A 70 -34.18 -10.22 3.44
N SER A 71 -34.81 -11.25 4.00
CA SER A 71 -35.19 -12.53 3.38
C SER A 71 -34.10 -13.47 2.89
N VAL A 72 -33.98 -14.54 3.69
CA VAL A 72 -33.65 -15.93 3.33
C VAL A 72 -33.78 -16.21 1.83
N GLU A 73 -32.65 -16.28 1.14
CA GLU A 73 -32.37 -17.25 0.08
C GLU A 73 -30.84 -17.27 -0.12
N ASN A 74 -30.25 -18.45 0.16
CA ASN A 74 -28.88 -18.94 -0.06
C ASN A 74 -27.73 -17.91 -0.15
N PRO A 75 -26.72 -17.95 0.76
CA PRO A 75 -25.51 -17.16 0.58
C PRO A 75 -24.86 -17.55 -0.74
N SER A 76 -24.70 -16.57 -1.63
CA SER A 76 -24.08 -16.77 -2.93
C SER A 76 -22.64 -17.28 -2.71
N SER A 77 -22.28 -18.24 -3.55
CA SER A 77 -21.25 -19.23 -3.30
C SER A 77 -19.86 -18.62 -3.11
N SER A 78 -19.01 -19.30 -2.32
CA SER A 78 -17.57 -18.96 -2.19
C SER A 78 -16.81 -18.90 -3.53
N ASP A 79 -17.41 -19.37 -4.62
CA ASP A 79 -16.84 -19.46 -5.96
C ASP A 79 -16.95 -18.15 -6.78
N GLU A 80 -17.76 -17.17 -6.32
CA GLU A 80 -17.92 -15.88 -7.00
C GLU A 80 -16.72 -14.94 -6.77
N LYS A 81 -16.15 -14.92 -5.56
CA LYS A 81 -14.96 -14.11 -5.23
C LYS A 81 -13.72 -14.47 -6.06
N PRO A 82 -13.38 -15.77 -6.28
CA PRO A 82 -12.31 -16.16 -7.20
C PRO A 82 -12.52 -15.65 -8.63
N LYS A 83 -13.74 -15.75 -9.18
CA LYS A 83 -14.04 -15.31 -10.56
C LYS A 83 -13.94 -13.79 -10.74
N CYS A 84 -14.31 -13.02 -9.71
CA CYS A 84 -14.08 -11.57 -9.69
C CYS A 84 -12.59 -11.25 -9.78
N VAL A 85 -11.77 -11.91 -8.95
CA VAL A 85 -10.31 -11.73 -8.96
C VAL A 85 -9.68 -12.17 -10.28
N GLU A 86 -10.13 -13.27 -10.88
CA GLU A 86 -9.70 -13.72 -12.22
C GLU A 86 -10.00 -12.68 -13.30
N SER A 87 -11.20 -12.09 -13.27
CA SER A 87 -11.63 -11.04 -14.20
C SER A 87 -10.75 -9.79 -14.09
N PHE A 88 -10.45 -9.36 -12.86
CA PHE A 88 -9.55 -8.23 -12.61
C PHE A 88 -8.10 -8.53 -13.01
N ASN A 89 -7.62 -9.75 -12.75
CA ASN A 89 -6.29 -10.18 -13.18
C ASN A 89 -6.15 -10.22 -14.70
N LEU A 90 -7.16 -10.70 -15.42
CA LEU A 90 -7.19 -10.67 -16.88
C LEU A 90 -7.06 -9.23 -17.39
N PHE A 91 -7.81 -8.31 -16.79
CA PHE A 91 -7.73 -6.90 -17.14
C PHE A 91 -6.38 -6.27 -16.82
N TYR A 92 -5.77 -6.60 -15.67
CA TYR A 92 -4.43 -6.16 -15.31
C TYR A 92 -3.37 -6.61 -16.32
N GLN A 93 -3.41 -7.89 -16.75
CA GLN A 93 -2.44 -8.44 -17.71
C GLN A 93 -2.58 -7.84 -19.12
N HIS A 94 -3.80 -7.46 -19.52
CA HIS A 94 -4.11 -7.00 -20.87
C HIS A 94 -4.67 -5.57 -20.92
N HIS A 95 -4.31 -4.72 -19.94
CA HIS A 95 -4.90 -3.40 -19.72
C HIS A 95 -4.99 -2.54 -20.99
N ASN A 96 -3.92 -2.46 -21.77
CA ASN A 96 -3.87 -1.61 -22.97
C ASN A 96 -4.88 -2.05 -24.04
N THR A 97 -5.01 -3.36 -24.23
CA THR A 97 -5.92 -3.94 -25.23
C THR A 97 -7.36 -3.81 -24.77
N LEU A 98 -7.66 -4.21 -23.53
CA LEU A 98 -9.03 -4.24 -23.01
C LEU A 98 -9.57 -2.83 -22.72
N SER A 99 -8.71 -1.87 -22.34
CA SER A 99 -9.12 -0.47 -22.22
C SER A 99 -9.54 0.13 -23.57
N SER A 100 -8.95 -0.33 -24.67
CA SER A 100 -9.36 0.09 -26.02
C SER A 100 -10.76 -0.41 -26.35
N CYS A 101 -11.08 -1.66 -25.99
CA CYS A 101 -12.44 -2.20 -26.11
C CYS A 101 -13.47 -1.33 -25.40
N ILE A 102 -13.22 -0.94 -24.14
CA ILE A 102 -14.13 -0.07 -23.38
C ILE A 102 -14.30 1.28 -24.08
N ARG A 103 -13.22 1.86 -24.62
CA ARG A 103 -13.26 3.16 -25.30
C ARG A 103 -14.08 3.15 -26.58
N GLU A 104 -14.07 2.03 -27.31
CA GLU A 104 -14.81 1.86 -28.56
C GLU A 104 -16.30 1.58 -28.36
N LEU A 105 -16.75 1.27 -27.13
CA LEU A 105 -18.17 1.09 -26.82
C LEU A 105 -18.98 2.40 -26.97
N PRO A 106 -20.23 2.33 -27.47
CA PRO A 106 -21.12 3.48 -27.59
C PRO A 106 -21.37 4.18 -26.25
N ALA A 107 -21.34 5.51 -26.21
CA ALA A 107 -21.38 6.29 -24.97
C ALA A 107 -22.65 6.07 -24.10
N TYR A 108 -23.75 5.65 -24.72
CA TYR A 108 -25.06 5.49 -24.06
C TYR A 108 -25.56 4.03 -24.07
N SER A 109 -24.67 3.04 -24.28
CA SER A 109 -25.06 1.62 -24.19
C SER A 109 -25.04 1.10 -22.75
N SER A 110 -25.84 0.06 -22.49
CA SER A 110 -25.77 -0.72 -21.25
C SER A 110 -24.37 -1.31 -21.04
N GLU A 111 -23.77 -1.84 -22.11
CA GLU A 111 -22.40 -2.38 -22.14
C GLU A 111 -21.37 -1.34 -21.66
N LYS A 112 -21.51 -0.08 -22.09
CA LYS A 112 -20.63 1.00 -21.65
C LYS A 112 -20.80 1.29 -20.16
N THR A 113 -22.05 1.23 -19.68
CA THR A 113 -22.35 1.44 -18.26
C THR A 113 -21.71 0.34 -17.41
N HIS A 114 -21.91 -0.93 -17.78
CA HIS A 114 -21.31 -2.06 -17.07
C HIS A 114 -19.78 -2.06 -17.16
N ALA A 115 -19.19 -1.69 -18.31
CA ALA A 115 -17.75 -1.53 -18.43
C ALA A 115 -17.19 -0.42 -17.52
N LEU A 116 -17.93 0.66 -17.28
CA LEU A 116 -17.53 1.70 -16.33
C LEU A 116 -17.62 1.20 -14.87
N VAL A 117 -18.65 0.43 -14.53
CA VAL A 117 -18.76 -0.22 -13.21
C VAL A 117 -17.61 -1.21 -12.99
N PHE A 118 -17.30 -2.02 -14.00
CA PHE A 118 -16.12 -2.91 -13.99
C PHE A 118 -14.84 -2.13 -13.68
N LEU A 119 -14.61 -0.98 -14.32
CA LEU A 119 -13.42 -0.16 -14.08
C LEU A 119 -13.36 0.40 -12.66
N GLU A 120 -14.50 0.76 -12.08
CA GLU A 120 -14.57 1.24 -10.70
C GLU A 120 -14.22 0.11 -9.71
N LEU A 121 -14.84 -1.07 -9.89
CA LEU A 121 -14.54 -2.26 -9.08
C LEU A 121 -13.08 -2.70 -9.23
N TYR A 122 -12.56 -2.70 -10.46
CA TYR A 122 -11.16 -2.98 -10.75
C TYR A 122 -10.23 -1.99 -10.05
N SER A 123 -10.53 -0.69 -10.09
CA SER A 123 -9.71 0.33 -9.41
C SER A 123 -9.67 0.11 -7.91
N ALA A 124 -10.81 -0.21 -7.28
CA ALA A 124 -10.88 -0.51 -5.85
C ALA A 124 -10.08 -1.78 -5.51
N TRP A 125 -10.25 -2.84 -6.30
CA TRP A 125 -9.49 -4.08 -6.14
C TRP A 125 -7.99 -3.86 -6.34
N GLN A 126 -7.58 -3.09 -7.36
CA GLN A 126 -6.18 -2.80 -7.66
C GLN A 126 -5.52 -2.04 -6.52
N GLN A 127 -6.22 -1.04 -5.94
CA GLN A 127 -5.75 -0.33 -4.77
C GLN A 127 -5.56 -1.28 -3.59
N GLN A 128 -6.56 -2.10 -3.27
CA GLN A 128 -6.48 -3.07 -2.18
C GLN A 128 -5.33 -4.08 -2.39
N HIS A 129 -5.18 -4.60 -3.61
CA HIS A 129 -4.14 -5.54 -3.97
C HIS A 129 -2.74 -4.91 -3.86
N ALA A 130 -2.56 -3.68 -4.34
CA ALA A 130 -1.32 -2.93 -4.19
C ALA A 130 -0.96 -2.74 -2.70
N CYS A 131 -1.94 -2.42 -1.86
CA CYS A 131 -1.73 -2.29 -0.42
C CYS A 131 -1.37 -3.63 0.24
N GLN A 132 -2.02 -4.73 -0.14
CA GLN A 132 -1.68 -6.06 0.36
C GLN A 132 -0.23 -6.45 0.02
N LEU A 133 0.19 -6.24 -1.23
CA LEU A 133 1.56 -6.50 -1.67
C LEU A 133 2.57 -5.61 -0.94
N PHE A 134 2.24 -4.33 -0.76
CA PHE A 134 3.06 -3.40 0.00
C PHE A 134 3.25 -3.85 1.45
N HIS A 135 2.17 -4.17 2.17
CA HIS A 135 2.21 -4.66 3.54
C HIS A 135 2.93 -6.01 3.67
N ALA A 136 2.76 -6.93 2.72
CA ALA A 136 3.47 -8.20 2.71
C ALA A 136 4.97 -8.01 2.49
N THR A 137 5.35 -7.10 1.59
CA THR A 137 6.75 -6.75 1.34
C THR A 137 7.37 -6.09 2.58
N GLU A 138 6.66 -5.17 3.24
CA GLU A 138 7.12 -4.60 4.50
C GLU A 138 7.29 -5.65 5.57
N ALA A 139 6.32 -6.55 5.76
CA ALA A 139 6.39 -7.61 6.76
C ALA A 139 7.60 -8.54 6.52
N LYS A 140 7.85 -8.91 5.26
CA LYS A 140 9.00 -9.73 4.89
C LYS A 140 10.31 -9.01 5.10
N ALA A 141 10.40 -7.74 4.70
CA ALA A 141 11.55 -6.91 4.99
C ALA A 141 11.75 -6.77 6.51
N ALA A 142 10.66 -6.63 7.27
CA ALA A 142 10.64 -6.61 8.73
C ALA A 142 11.39 -7.80 9.31
N SER A 143 11.06 -9.02 8.88
CA SER A 143 11.75 -10.21 9.37
C SER A 143 13.18 -10.38 8.85
N GLU A 144 13.40 -10.16 7.55
CA GLU A 144 14.68 -10.53 6.91
C GLU A 144 15.76 -9.47 7.10
N CYS A 145 15.35 -8.21 7.15
CA CYS A 145 16.24 -7.08 7.29
C CYS A 145 16.38 -6.63 8.75
N SER A 146 15.65 -7.21 9.73
CA SER A 146 15.83 -6.94 11.16
C SER A 146 16.85 -7.86 11.85
N GLY A 147 17.40 -8.85 11.13
CA GLY A 147 18.38 -9.84 11.64
C GLY A 147 18.12 -10.30 13.09
N LEU A 148 19.19 -10.69 13.80
CA LEU A 148 19.10 -11.17 15.19
C LEU A 148 19.24 -10.06 16.25
N ASN A 149 19.71 -8.87 15.87
CA ASN A 149 19.98 -7.75 16.77
C ASN A 149 19.11 -6.54 16.41
N ALA A 150 17.85 -6.62 16.82
CA ALA A 150 16.79 -5.66 16.57
C ALA A 150 16.96 -4.28 17.27
N HIS A 151 18.14 -3.90 17.75
CA HIS A 151 18.33 -2.71 18.61
C HIS A 151 19.06 -1.55 17.95
N ARG A 152 19.54 -1.68 16.71
CA ARG A 152 20.25 -0.59 16.03
C ARG A 152 19.73 -0.36 14.62
N PRO A 153 19.61 0.90 14.17
CA PRO A 153 19.42 1.19 12.77
C PRO A 153 20.60 0.59 12.02
N TRP A 154 20.26 -0.18 11.01
CA TRP A 154 21.14 -1.08 10.33
C TRP A 154 22.24 -0.28 9.65
N ARG A 155 23.50 -0.60 9.95
CA ARG A 155 24.61 0.03 9.23
C ARG A 155 24.63 -0.58 7.83
N HIS A 156 24.53 0.29 6.81
CA HIS A 156 24.38 -0.01 5.37
C HIS A 156 25.34 -1.07 4.78
N THR A 157 26.41 -1.46 5.47
CA THR A 157 27.53 -2.22 4.92
C THR A 157 27.32 -3.73 4.83
N THR A 158 26.21 -4.29 5.36
CA THR A 158 26.00 -5.75 5.41
C THR A 158 24.57 -6.19 5.08
N TRP A 159 23.81 -5.40 4.31
CA TRP A 159 22.45 -5.79 3.95
C TRP A 159 22.44 -6.91 2.89
N PRO A 160 21.56 -7.92 3.04
CA PRO A 160 21.19 -8.78 1.92
C PRO A 160 20.74 -7.94 0.72
N LEU A 161 21.00 -8.42 -0.50
CA LEU A 161 20.60 -7.72 -1.73
C LEU A 161 19.11 -7.36 -1.73
N TYR A 162 18.25 -8.25 -1.23
CA TYR A 162 16.81 -7.99 -1.05
C TYR A 162 16.54 -6.74 -0.20
N CYS A 163 17.25 -6.57 0.91
CA CYS A 163 17.08 -5.42 1.78
C CYS A 163 17.51 -4.12 1.08
N HIS A 164 18.64 -4.13 0.35
CA HIS A 164 19.07 -2.98 -0.45
C HIS A 164 18.01 -2.55 -1.48
N GLU A 165 17.41 -3.51 -2.18
CA GLU A 165 16.38 -3.28 -3.18
C GLU A 165 15.11 -2.69 -2.56
N VAL A 166 14.64 -3.27 -1.46
CA VAL A 166 13.50 -2.78 -0.70
C VAL A 166 13.76 -1.35 -0.22
N PHE A 167 14.87 -1.06 0.44
CA PHE A 167 15.12 0.30 0.95
C PHE A 167 15.24 1.34 -0.17
N THR A 168 15.84 0.98 -1.30
CA THR A 168 15.94 1.87 -2.47
C THR A 168 14.56 2.19 -3.03
N THR A 169 13.71 1.17 -3.17
CA THR A 169 12.33 1.33 -3.62
C THR A 169 11.54 2.22 -2.65
N TYR A 170 11.66 1.98 -1.34
CA TYR A 170 10.92 2.74 -0.33
C TYR A 170 11.34 4.20 -0.29
N ASN A 171 12.63 4.49 -0.46
CA ASN A 171 13.09 5.88 -0.50
C ASN A 171 12.50 6.66 -1.69
N SER A 172 12.11 5.96 -2.78
CA SER A 172 11.57 6.60 -3.98
C SER A 172 10.03 6.63 -4.03
N THR A 173 9.34 5.57 -3.60
CA THR A 173 7.88 5.42 -3.84
C THR A 173 7.02 5.32 -2.58
N ARG A 174 7.59 5.20 -1.38
CA ARG A 174 6.83 4.91 -0.14
C ARG A 174 5.75 5.94 0.17
N HIS A 175 6.04 7.24 0.04
CA HIS A 175 5.07 8.30 0.36
C HIS A 175 3.76 8.16 -0.43
N GLN A 176 3.83 7.70 -1.68
CA GLN A 176 2.66 7.49 -2.55
C GLN A 176 1.87 6.26 -2.10
N LEU A 177 2.57 5.20 -1.67
CA LEU A 177 1.94 3.99 -1.16
C LEU A 177 1.31 4.23 0.22
N ASP A 178 1.93 5.05 1.08
CA ASP A 178 1.37 5.41 2.38
C ASP A 178 0.07 6.22 2.21
N GLU A 179 0.05 7.20 1.30
CA GLU A 179 -1.16 7.95 0.95
C GLU A 179 -2.26 7.05 0.37
N LEU A 180 -1.90 6.11 -0.52
CA LEU A 180 -2.84 5.18 -1.15
C LEU A 180 -3.42 4.15 -0.18
N CYS A 181 -2.62 3.68 0.78
CA CYS A 181 -2.96 2.56 1.67
C CYS A 181 -3.35 2.99 3.09
N ALA A 182 -3.65 4.28 3.27
CA ALA A 182 -4.04 4.86 4.55
C ALA A 182 -3.03 4.59 5.68
N ARG A 183 -1.74 4.70 5.37
CA ARG A 183 -0.72 4.85 6.40
C ARG A 183 -0.49 6.32 6.64
N THR A 184 -0.63 6.70 7.90
CA THR A 184 -0.56 8.08 8.36
C THR A 184 0.67 8.76 7.74
N SER A 185 0.42 9.91 7.10
CA SER A 185 1.40 10.78 6.42
C SER A 185 2.53 11.31 7.32
N HIS A 186 2.67 10.77 8.53
CA HIS A 186 3.57 11.19 9.58
C HIS A 186 4.60 10.11 9.98
N SER A 187 4.61 8.94 9.33
CA SER A 187 5.69 7.95 9.45
C SER A 187 6.92 8.43 8.65
N GLU A 188 7.65 9.40 9.19
CA GLU A 188 8.84 9.99 8.56
C GLU A 188 9.99 8.98 8.35
N THR A 189 9.91 7.77 8.89
CA THR A 189 10.95 6.78 8.68
C THR A 189 10.40 5.39 8.41
N PHE A 190 11.03 4.70 7.45
CA PHE A 190 10.83 3.29 7.13
C PHE A 190 10.67 2.40 8.39
N TRP A 191 11.42 2.75 9.44
CA TRP A 191 11.42 2.10 10.75
C TRP A 191 10.06 2.08 11.44
N GLU A 192 9.22 3.08 11.24
CA GLU A 192 7.92 3.19 11.92
C GLU A 192 6.88 2.22 11.35
N GLY A 193 6.90 1.89 10.06
CA GLY A 193 6.03 0.84 9.51
C GLY A 193 6.56 -0.56 9.81
N PHE A 194 7.88 -0.69 9.89
CA PHE A 194 8.59 -1.94 10.12
C PHE A 194 8.37 -2.50 11.54
N VAL A 195 8.40 -1.62 12.55
CA VAL A 195 8.19 -2.03 13.95
C VAL A 195 6.78 -2.54 14.24
N ASP A 196 5.80 -2.19 13.42
CA ASP A 196 4.43 -2.71 13.57
C ASP A 196 4.35 -4.22 13.27
N TYR A 197 5.30 -4.77 12.51
CA TYR A 197 5.34 -6.20 12.20
C TYR A 197 6.14 -7.02 13.23
N ILE A 198 7.25 -6.48 13.72
CA ILE A 198 8.21 -7.23 14.56
C ILE A 198 8.21 -6.83 16.04
N GLY A 199 7.67 -5.66 16.38
CA GLY A 199 7.67 -5.17 17.76
C GLY A 199 6.78 -6.01 18.67
N SER A 200 7.20 -6.21 19.93
CA SER A 200 6.32 -6.73 20.98
C SER A 200 5.14 -5.77 21.22
N LYS A 201 4.07 -6.23 21.89
CA LYS A 201 2.94 -5.36 22.25
C LYS A 201 3.39 -4.09 22.99
N THR A 202 4.37 -4.22 23.89
CA THR A 202 4.97 -3.12 24.63
C THR A 202 5.69 -2.14 23.70
N CYS A 203 6.49 -2.65 22.76
CA CYS A 203 7.19 -1.79 21.81
C CYS A 203 6.24 -1.06 20.87
N LYS A 204 5.21 -1.73 20.35
CA LYS A 204 4.19 -1.07 19.51
C LYS A 204 3.53 0.10 20.23
N HIS A 205 3.13 -0.12 21.48
CA HIS A 205 2.56 0.95 22.30
C HIS A 205 3.55 2.09 22.57
N TYR A 206 4.84 1.77 22.81
CA TYR A 206 5.89 2.78 22.92
C TYR A 206 6.01 3.65 21.66
N TYR A 207 6.02 3.04 20.47
CA TYR A 207 6.10 3.80 19.21
C TYR A 207 4.88 4.70 19.00
N ASP A 208 3.68 4.21 19.29
CA ASP A 208 2.46 5.00 19.23
C ASP A 208 2.48 6.20 20.18
N MET A 209 2.96 6.02 21.41
CA MET A 209 3.11 7.16 22.33
C MET A 209 4.16 8.15 21.85
N VAL A 210 5.28 7.70 21.26
CA VAL A 210 6.30 8.61 20.72
C VAL A 210 5.69 9.48 19.60
N ARG A 211 4.87 8.88 18.72
CA ARG A 211 4.14 9.62 17.67
C ARG A 211 3.17 10.63 18.26
N GLN A 212 2.31 10.20 19.18
CA GLN A 212 1.34 11.07 19.85
C GLN A 212 2.02 12.19 20.65
N ALA A 213 3.15 11.89 21.30
CA ALA A 213 3.93 12.87 22.05
C ALA A 213 4.51 13.95 21.14
N ARG A 214 4.89 13.61 19.90
CA ARG A 214 5.32 14.57 18.89
C ARG A 214 4.15 15.47 18.48
N GLU A 215 3.02 14.89 18.11
CA GLU A 215 1.82 15.63 17.68
C GLU A 215 1.30 16.57 18.78
N ARG A 216 1.37 16.14 20.04
CA ARG A 216 0.93 16.91 21.21
C ARG A 216 1.97 17.89 21.74
N GLY A 217 3.15 17.96 21.13
CA GLY A 217 4.22 18.85 21.58
C GLY A 217 4.77 18.51 22.97
N CYS A 218 4.74 17.25 23.40
CA CYS A 218 5.18 16.84 24.74
C CYS A 218 6.67 17.11 25.03
N GLY A 219 7.47 17.50 24.04
CA GLY A 219 8.83 17.99 24.23
C GLY A 219 8.92 19.45 24.71
N GLU A 220 7.83 20.19 24.69
CA GLU A 220 7.72 21.56 25.19
C GLU A 220 7.57 21.58 26.71
N LYS A 221 8.23 22.53 27.39
CA LYS A 221 8.30 22.56 28.86
C LYS A 221 6.92 22.66 29.50
N ASP A 222 6.04 23.52 28.98
CA ASP A 222 4.69 23.70 29.54
C ASP A 222 3.85 22.43 29.41
N LYS A 223 3.79 21.86 28.19
CA LYS A 223 3.07 20.61 27.91
C LYS A 223 3.62 19.42 28.71
N ALA A 224 4.94 19.32 28.86
CA ALA A 224 5.57 18.24 29.63
C ALA A 224 5.24 18.30 31.14
N LEU A 225 5.11 19.50 31.70
CA LEU A 225 4.87 19.69 33.14
C LEU A 225 3.39 19.71 33.50
N ASN A 226 2.59 20.42 32.70
CA ASN A 226 1.18 20.71 32.99
C ASN A 226 0.21 19.83 32.21
N GLY A 227 0.64 19.23 31.08
CA GLY A 227 -0.18 18.36 30.25
C GLY A 227 -0.47 17.02 30.93
N PRO A 228 -1.73 16.68 31.26
CA PRO A 228 -2.06 15.38 31.86
C PRO A 228 -1.73 14.21 30.93
N GLU A 229 -1.93 14.37 29.61
CA GLU A 229 -1.72 13.33 28.62
C GLU A 229 -0.23 13.00 28.46
N CYS A 230 0.65 14.02 28.41
CA CYS A 230 2.10 13.79 28.36
C CYS A 230 2.60 13.08 29.63
N ARG A 231 2.05 13.44 30.80
CA ARG A 231 2.41 12.81 32.08
C ARG A 231 1.97 11.35 32.16
N GLU A 232 0.81 11.02 31.61
CA GLU A 232 0.35 9.63 31.50
C GLU A 232 1.33 8.78 30.68
N MET A 233 1.73 9.29 29.50
CA MET A 233 2.73 8.62 28.65
C MET A 233 4.07 8.45 29.38
N PHE A 234 4.53 9.48 30.10
CA PHE A 234 5.78 9.40 30.87
C PHE A 234 5.71 8.39 32.02
N ARG A 235 4.58 8.30 32.72
CA ARG A 235 4.37 7.30 33.78
C ARG A 235 4.37 5.88 33.22
N TRP A 236 3.68 5.67 32.10
CA TRP A 236 3.70 4.38 31.42
C TRP A 236 5.14 4.00 31.03
N TYR A 237 5.92 4.95 30.50
CA TYR A 237 7.32 4.72 30.15
C TYR A 237 8.16 4.31 31.36
N VAL A 238 7.97 4.94 32.53
CA VAL A 238 8.68 4.53 33.76
C VAL A 238 8.34 3.09 34.14
N ALA A 239 7.08 2.68 34.04
CA ALA A 239 6.64 1.33 34.39
C ALA A 239 7.17 0.25 33.43
N ASN A 240 7.46 0.60 32.18
CA ASN A 240 7.89 -0.34 31.13
C ASN A 240 9.33 -0.09 30.66
N LYS A 241 10.09 0.73 31.40
CA LYS A 241 11.39 1.29 30.98
C LYS A 241 12.41 0.21 30.61
N GLU A 242 12.46 -0.87 31.37
CA GLU A 242 13.40 -1.97 31.14
C GLU A 242 13.17 -2.57 29.75
N VAL A 243 11.96 -3.08 29.49
CA VAL A 243 11.58 -3.64 28.18
C VAL A 243 11.76 -2.63 27.06
N VAL A 244 11.43 -1.36 27.28
CA VAL A 244 11.56 -0.34 26.22
C VAL A 244 13.02 -0.07 25.86
N GLU A 245 13.90 0.02 26.86
CA GLU A 245 15.31 0.33 26.64
C GLU A 245 16.14 -0.91 26.23
N THR A 246 15.68 -2.13 26.56
CA THR A 246 16.33 -3.37 26.13
C THR A 246 15.83 -3.89 24.80
N ASP A 247 14.51 -3.88 24.58
CA ASP A 247 13.88 -4.69 23.53
C ASP A 247 13.39 -3.85 22.33
N CYS A 248 13.12 -2.56 22.54
CA CYS A 248 12.53 -1.72 21.49
C CYS A 248 13.59 -0.97 20.67
N TYR A 249 13.22 -0.60 19.44
CA TYR A 249 14.04 0.19 18.53
C TYR A 249 14.08 1.66 18.95
N GLU A 250 15.25 2.27 18.87
CA GLU A 250 15.36 3.72 19.03
C GLU A 250 14.83 4.44 17.79
N LEU A 251 13.71 5.13 17.94
CA LEU A 251 13.17 5.98 16.88
C LEU A 251 13.89 7.33 16.88
N LYS A 252 14.34 7.81 15.71
CA LYS A 252 14.88 9.18 15.56
C LYS A 252 13.89 10.25 16.02
N ALA A 253 12.59 9.98 15.85
CA ALA A 253 11.49 10.83 16.28
C ALA A 253 11.24 10.83 17.80
N SER A 254 11.93 10.00 18.59
CA SER A 254 11.76 9.94 20.05
C SER A 254 12.37 11.11 20.83
N LYS A 255 13.21 11.94 20.19
CA LYS A 255 13.89 13.07 20.86
C LYS A 255 12.95 14.02 21.61
N PRO A 256 11.83 14.50 21.04
CA PRO A 256 10.89 15.35 21.76
C PRO A 256 10.28 14.64 22.97
N PHE A 257 9.93 13.36 22.85
CA PHE A 257 9.41 12.54 23.94
C PHE A 257 10.40 12.49 25.12
N TYR A 258 11.67 12.14 24.86
CA TYR A 258 12.70 12.08 25.91
C TYR A 258 13.00 13.45 26.52
N ARG A 259 13.02 14.52 25.73
CA ARG A 259 13.17 15.89 26.23
C ARG A 259 12.08 16.25 27.24
N GLY A 260 10.82 15.94 26.91
CA GLY A 260 9.68 16.12 27.80
C GLY A 260 9.78 15.29 29.06
N PHE A 261 10.07 14.00 28.90
CA PHE A 261 10.22 13.04 29.99
C PHE A 261 11.25 13.51 31.03
N TYR A 262 12.45 13.90 30.61
CA TYR A 262 13.48 14.36 31.53
C TYR A 262 13.15 15.73 32.16
N THR A 263 12.36 16.56 31.49
CA THR A 263 11.85 17.83 32.05
C THR A 263 10.87 17.56 33.18
N TRP A 264 9.91 16.64 32.97
CA TRP A 264 8.95 16.20 33.98
C TRP A 264 9.63 15.47 35.15
N LYS A 265 10.53 14.53 34.87
CA LYS A 265 11.25 13.74 35.88
C LYS A 265 12.10 14.59 36.83
N LYS A 266 12.64 15.72 36.37
CA LYS A 266 13.40 16.66 37.23
C LYS A 266 12.55 17.33 38.30
N GLN A 267 11.23 17.48 38.10
CA GLN A 267 10.31 18.05 39.08
C GLN A 267 9.81 17.03 40.10
N GLN A 268 10.07 15.73 39.87
CA GLN A 268 9.68 14.62 40.75
C GLN A 268 10.78 14.26 41.76
N LYS A 269 11.97 14.87 41.63
CA LYS A 269 13.10 14.74 42.57
C LYS A 269 13.12 15.94 43.49
#